data_AF-A0A3N5GRV9-F1
#
_entry.id   AF-A0A3N5GRV9-F1
#
_cell.length_a   1.000
_cell.length_b   1.000
_cell.length_c   1.000
_cell.angle_alpha   90.00
_cell.angle_beta   90.00
_cell.angle_gamma   90.00
#
_symmetry.space_group_name_H-M   'P 1'
#
loop_
_entity.id
_entity.type
_entity.pdbx_description
1 polymer ?
#
loop_
_entity_poly.entity_id
_entity_poly.type
_entity_poly.pdbx_seq_one_letter_code
_entity_poly.pdbx_strand_id
1 'polypeptide(L)' 'MNKEILMVVDAVSNEKGVDKEIIFEALEAALASATRKKYGEEIDVRVAINR' A
#
# COMPACT_ATOMS: atom_id res chain seq x y z
N MET A 1 3.34 3.52 17.77
CA MET A 1 3.08 2.07 17.67
C MET A 1 2.05 1.86 16.56
N ASN A 2 2.52 1.66 15.32
CA ASN A 2 1.78 0.98 14.25
C ASN A 2 2.81 0.65 13.14
N LYS A 3 3.64 -0.37 13.37
CA LYS A 3 4.70 -0.82 12.42
C LYS A 3 4.34 -2.15 11.76
N GLU A 4 3.10 -2.61 11.92
CA GLU A 4 2.67 -3.92 11.41
C GLU A 4 2.77 -3.98 9.89
N ILE A 5 2.39 -2.90 9.20
CA ILE A 5 2.54 -2.79 7.74
C ILE A 5 4.01 -2.90 7.33
N LEU A 6 4.92 -2.20 8.02
CA LEU A 6 6.35 -2.25 7.70
C LEU A 6 6.92 -3.66 7.89
N MET A 7 6.53 -4.35 8.96
CA MET A 7 6.94 -5.75 9.21
C MET A 7 6.45 -6.71 8.14
N VAL A 8 5.20 -6.54 7.65
CA VAL A 8 4.65 -7.36 6.57
C VAL A 8 5.38 -7.09 5.26
N VAL A 9 5.65 -5.83 4.93
CA VAL A 9 6.42 -5.45 3.74
C VAL A 9 7.83 -6.05 3.78
N ASP A 10 8.50 -5.96 4.93
CA ASP A 10 9.81 -6.58 5.15
C ASP A 10 9.78 -8.11 4.96
N ALA A 11 8.79 -8.78 5.53
CA ALA A 11 8.65 -10.23 5.40
C ALA A 11 8.41 -10.65 3.94
N VAL A 12 7.49 -9.99 3.24
CA VAL A 12 7.14 -10.31 1.85
C VAL A 12 8.29 -9.99 0.90
N SER A 13 9.01 -8.89 1.13
CA SER A 13 10.20 -8.51 0.34
C SER A 13 11.28 -9.59 0.46
N ASN A 14 11.58 -10.03 1.68
CA ASN A 14 12.58 -11.08 1.92
C ASN A 14 12.15 -12.45 1.40
N GLU A 15 10.87 -12.81 1.48
CA GLU A 15 10.39 -14.13 1.07
C GLU A 15 10.25 -14.26 -0.46
N LYS A 16 9.76 -13.22 -1.13
CA LYS A 16 9.50 -13.24 -2.58
C LYS A 16 10.59 -12.56 -3.40
N GLY A 17 11.58 -11.94 -2.76
CA GLY A 17 12.64 -11.19 -3.45
C GLY A 17 12.12 -9.95 -4.19
N VAL A 18 11.01 -9.37 -3.72
CA VAL A 18 10.36 -8.22 -4.35
C VAL A 18 10.82 -6.95 -3.65
N ASP A 19 11.11 -5.90 -4.42
CA ASP A 19 11.51 -4.62 -3.86
C ASP A 19 10.39 -4.03 -2.98
N LYS A 20 10.76 -3.47 -1.83
CA LYS A 20 9.82 -2.84 -0.90
C LYS A 20 9.04 -1.72 -1.57
N GLU A 21 9.65 -0.96 -2.48
CA GLU A 21 8.96 0.10 -3.23
C GLU A 21 7.80 -0.46 -4.06
N ILE A 22 7.99 -1.59 -4.73
CA ILE A 22 6.92 -2.26 -5.50
C ILE A 22 5.77 -2.67 -4.58
N ILE A 23 6.08 -3.17 -3.39
CA ILE A 23 5.07 -3.56 -2.41
C ILE A 23 4.31 -2.33 -1.90
N PHE A 24 5.01 -1.23 -1.61
CA PHE A 24 4.37 0.02 -1.19
C PHE A 24 3.48 0.61 -2.30
N GLU A 25 3.95 0.65 -3.54
CA GLU A 25 3.14 1.11 -4.69
C GLU A 25 1.87 0.28 -4.85
N ALA A 26 1.98 -1.06 -4.73
CA ALA A 26 0.83 -1.95 -4.80
C ALA A 26 -0.18 -1.69 -3.67
N LEU A 27 0.31 -1.47 -2.45
CA LEU A 27 -0.53 -1.15 -1.29
C LEU A 27 -1.22 0.21 -1.44
N GLU A 28 -0.48 1.24 -1.90
CA GLU A 28 -1.03 2.57 -2.15
C GLU A 28 -2.11 2.53 -3.23
N ALA A 29 -1.86 1.83 -4.34
CA ALA A 29 -2.84 1.64 -5.40
C ALA A 29 -4.08 0.88 -4.92
N ALA A 30 -3.89 -0.17 -4.11
CA ALA A 30 -5.00 -0.93 -3.54
C ALA A 30 -5.86 -0.08 -2.60
N LEU A 31 -5.23 0.70 -1.71
CA LEU A 31 -5.93 1.59 -0.78
C LEU A 31 -6.63 2.74 -1.52
N ALA A 32 -5.99 3.31 -2.54
CA ALA A 32 -6.61 4.34 -3.39
C ALA A 32 -7.84 3.77 -4.10
N SER A 33 -7.73 2.57 -4.67
CA SER A 33 -8.85 1.87 -5.33
C SER A 33 -10.00 1.57 -4.37
N ALA A 34 -9.69 1.04 -3.17
CA ALA A 34 -10.69 0.77 -2.14
C ALA A 34 -11.40 2.04 -1.66
N THR A 35 -10.66 3.15 -1.56
CA THR A 35 -11.20 4.44 -1.15
C THR A 35 -12.07 5.06 -2.26
N ARG A 36 -11.66 5.02 -3.53
CA ARG A 36 -12.51 5.42 -4.67
C ARG A 36 -13.83 4.65 -4.66
N LYS A 37 -13.78 3.33 -4.48
CA LYS A 37 -14.98 2.50 -4.40
C LYS A 37 -15.92 2.89 -3.24
N LYS A 38 -15.38 3.38 -2.13
CA LYS A 38 -16.14 3.78 -0.94
C LYS A 38 -16.81 5.16 -1.08
N TYR A 39 -16.17 6.09 -1.77
CA TYR A 39 -16.60 7.51 -1.82
C TYR A 39 -17.13 7.96 -3.20
N GLY A 40 -17.08 7.09 -4.21
CA GLY A 40 -17.56 7.34 -5.58
C GLY A 40 -16.43 7.25 -6.60
N GLU A 41 -16.69 6.67 -7.78
CA GLU A 41 -15.65 6.44 -8.80
C GLU A 41 -15.09 7.71 -9.43
N GLU A 42 -15.70 8.88 -9.17
CA GLU A 42 -15.33 10.17 -9.74
C GLU A 42 -14.38 11.00 -8.86
N ILE A 43 -13.93 10.47 -7.71
CA ILE A 43 -12.95 11.18 -6.88
C ILE A 43 -11.52 10.74 -7.19
N ASP A 44 -10.63 11.73 -7.32
CA ASP A 44 -9.20 11.46 -7.43
C ASP A 44 -8.62 11.21 -6.03
N VAL A 45 -8.06 10.01 -5.83
CA VAL A 45 -7.55 9.57 -4.52
C VAL A 45 -6.09 9.26 -4.63
N ARG A 46 -5.29 9.93 -3.79
CA ARG A 46 -3.88 9.66 -3.59
C ARG A 46 -3.65 9.15 -2.18
N VAL A 47 -2.95 8.01 -2.07
CA VAL A 47 -2.51 7.44 -0.80
C VAL A 47 -0.99 7.49 -0.79
N ALA A 48 -0.40 7.88 0.34
CA ALA A 48 1.03 7.87 0.56
C ALA A 48 1.31 7.20 1.91
N ILE A 49 2.08 6.12 1.89
CA ILE A 49 2.50 5.41 3.10
C ILE A 49 3.80 6.05 3.61
N ASN A 50 3.77 6.58 4.83
CA ASN A 50 4.97 7.10 5.47
C ASN A 50 5.82 5.93 6.00
N ARG A 51 7.07 5.88 5.56
CA ARG A 51 8.00 4.74 5.70
C ARG A 51 9.12 5.03 6.69
#